data_AF-A0A424ME45-F1
#
_entry.id   AF-A0A424ME45-F1
#
_cell.length_a   1.000
_cell.length_b   1.000
_cell.length_c   1.000
_cell.angle_alpha   90.00
_cell.angle_beta   90.00
_cell.angle_gamma   90.00
#
_symmetry.space_group_name_H-M   'P 1'
#
loop_
_entity.id
_entity.type
_entity.pdbx_description
1 polymer ?
#
loop_
_entity_poly.entity_id
_entity_poly.type
_entity_poly.pdbx_seq_one_letter_code
_entity_poly.pdbx_strand_id
1 'polypeptide(L)'
;MSKENLKKYRNKIDIIDNKLLKLMQTRADLAYKIGHIKSKLNPNSSLYKPDREAEVLRNILKENEGKITDNKVKVIFRELIAACLSLEEEIKICYLGPEGTHSEAALINKFGSSAIRVPAISIEDVFRKIQGNEVSLGIVPVENSSEGVINSTLNSLADHNLKICGESYFKIHHQLASANKINFKNAKVIASHP
;
A
#
# COMPACT_ATOMS: atom_id res chain seq x y z
N MET A 1 -7.07 -15.70 -41.44
CA MET A 1 -7.87 -14.86 -40.51
C MET A 1 -7.24 -14.61 -39.12
N SER A 2 -5.95 -14.89 -38.86
CA SER A 2 -5.39 -14.84 -37.49
C SER A 2 -4.47 -13.63 -37.17
N LYS A 3 -3.61 -13.18 -38.10
CA LYS A 3 -2.65 -12.09 -37.82
C LYS A 3 -3.23 -10.67 -37.97
N GLU A 4 -4.09 -10.43 -38.97
CA GLU A 4 -4.70 -9.11 -39.17
C GLU A 4 -5.72 -8.75 -38.09
N ASN A 5 -6.54 -9.72 -37.67
CA ASN A 5 -7.48 -9.52 -36.57
C ASN A 5 -6.74 -9.24 -35.24
N LEU A 6 -5.65 -9.95 -34.98
CA LEU A 6 -4.79 -9.70 -33.83
C LEU A 6 -4.20 -8.27 -33.86
N LYS A 7 -3.69 -7.84 -35.01
CA LYS A 7 -3.17 -6.46 -35.19
C LYS A 7 -4.28 -5.42 -34.97
N LYS A 8 -5.49 -5.67 -35.47
CA LYS A 8 -6.65 -4.79 -35.28
C LYS A 8 -7.02 -4.64 -33.80
N TYR A 9 -7.03 -5.73 -33.03
CA TYR A 9 -7.31 -5.65 -31.59
C TYR A 9 -6.18 -4.97 -30.81
N ARG A 10 -4.92 -5.20 -31.16
CA ARG A 10 -3.77 -4.50 -30.55
C ARG A 10 -3.86 -2.99 -30.76
N ASN A 11 -4.10 -2.54 -31.99
CA ASN A 11 -4.28 -1.11 -32.26
C ASN A 11 -5.43 -0.50 -31.45
N LYS A 12 -6.52 -1.26 -31.23
CA LYS A 12 -7.63 -0.79 -30.36
C LYS A 12 -7.20 -0.68 -28.90
N ILE A 13 -6.39 -1.62 -28.40
CA ILE A 13 -5.81 -1.57 -27.06
C ILE A 13 -4.89 -0.35 -26.95
N ASP A 14 -3.99 -0.12 -27.92
CA ASP A 14 -3.07 1.02 -27.90
C ASP A 14 -3.83 2.37 -27.82
N ILE A 15 -4.95 2.49 -28.53
CA ILE A 15 -5.82 3.68 -28.46
C ILE A 15 -6.43 3.84 -27.06
N ILE A 16 -6.87 2.75 -26.44
CA ILE A 16 -7.42 2.77 -25.09
C ILE A 16 -6.32 3.12 -24.07
N ASP A 17 -5.14 2.53 -24.18
CA ASP A 17 -4.01 2.75 -23.28
C ASP A 17 -3.56 4.22 -23.32
N ASN A 18 -3.50 4.82 -24.52
CA ASN A 18 -3.24 6.26 -24.66
C ASN A 18 -4.30 7.14 -24.00
N LYS A 19 -5.58 6.74 -24.07
CA LYS A 19 -6.66 7.46 -23.37
C LYS A 19 -6.54 7.28 -21.86
N LEU A 20 -6.23 6.07 -21.39
CA LEU A 20 -6.03 5.78 -19.97
C LEU A 20 -4.89 6.62 -19.41
N LEU A 21 -3.74 6.68 -20.10
CA LEU A 21 -2.60 7.52 -19.73
C LEU A 21 -3.01 8.99 -19.59
N LYS A 22 -3.75 9.54 -20.57
CA LYS A 22 -4.23 10.94 -20.50
C LYS A 22 -5.17 11.17 -19.32
N LEU A 23 -6.07 10.22 -19.04
CA LEU A 23 -6.98 10.31 -17.89
C LEU A 23 -6.23 10.21 -16.56
N MET A 24 -5.23 9.34 -16.47
CA MET A 24 -4.36 9.22 -15.29
C MET A 24 -3.58 10.52 -15.03
N GLN A 25 -3.00 11.13 -16.07
CA GLN A 25 -2.31 12.41 -15.94
C GLN A 25 -3.26 13.54 -15.54
N THR A 26 -4.45 13.61 -16.15
CA THR A 26 -5.48 14.60 -15.77
C THR A 26 -5.89 14.44 -14.31
N ARG A 27 -6.06 13.20 -13.84
CA ARG A 27 -6.35 12.90 -12.43
C ARG A 27 -5.21 13.34 -11.51
N ALA A 28 -3.96 13.09 -11.91
CA ALA A 28 -2.77 13.51 -11.16
C ALA A 28 -2.69 15.03 -11.03
N ASP A 29 -2.94 15.78 -12.12
CA ASP A 29 -2.98 17.25 -12.11
C ASP A 29 -4.05 17.80 -11.14
N LEU A 30 -5.23 17.16 -11.12
CA LEU A 30 -6.30 17.53 -10.21
C LEU A 30 -5.94 17.25 -8.74
N ALA A 31 -5.34 16.09 -8.47
CA ALA A 31 -4.84 15.74 -7.14
C ALA A 31 -3.79 16.78 -6.68
N TYR A 32 -2.79 17.06 -7.50
CA TYR A 32 -1.77 18.07 -7.25
C TYR A 32 -2.36 19.45 -6.91
N LYS A 33 -3.33 19.94 -7.70
CA LYS A 33 -4.02 21.21 -7.43
C LYS A 33 -4.79 21.18 -6.11
N ILE A 34 -5.44 20.08 -5.77
CA ILE A 34 -6.13 19.89 -4.48
C ILE A 34 -5.13 19.92 -3.32
N GLY A 35 -3.99 19.25 -3.46
CA GLY A 35 -2.88 19.28 -2.49
C GLY A 35 -2.41 20.70 -2.20
N HIS A 36 -2.17 21.50 -3.25
CA HIS A 36 -1.79 22.93 -3.14
C HIS A 36 -2.83 23.77 -2.39
N ILE A 37 -4.11 23.58 -2.68
CA ILE A 37 -5.19 24.31 -2.00
C ILE A 37 -5.22 23.94 -0.51
N LYS A 38 -5.10 22.64 -0.19
CA LYS A 38 -5.13 22.16 1.21
C LYS A 38 -3.92 22.61 2.01
N SER A 39 -2.72 22.57 1.43
CA SER A 39 -1.50 23.05 2.08
C SER A 39 -1.62 24.52 2.49
N LYS A 40 -2.25 25.36 1.66
CA LYS A 40 -2.53 26.77 1.99
C LYS A 40 -3.57 26.95 3.10
N LEU A 41 -4.55 26.06 3.19
CA LEU A 41 -5.62 26.12 4.19
C LEU A 41 -5.17 25.58 5.56
N ASN A 42 -4.38 24.52 5.58
CA ASN A 42 -3.87 23.88 6.79
C ASN A 42 -2.47 23.28 6.54
N PRO A 43 -1.39 24.05 6.79
CA PRO A 43 -0.02 23.61 6.52
C PRO A 43 0.39 22.35 7.27
N ASN A 44 -0.21 22.07 8.43
CA ASN A 44 0.14 20.95 9.31
C ASN A 44 -0.83 19.76 9.21
N SER A 45 -1.81 19.78 8.29
CA SER A 45 -2.71 18.63 8.14
C SER A 45 -2.13 17.62 7.16
N SER A 46 -1.97 16.36 7.60
CA SER A 46 -1.60 15.25 6.70
C SER A 46 -2.55 15.22 5.50
N LEU A 47 -1.96 15.23 4.30
CA LEU A 47 -2.70 15.20 3.03
C LEU A 47 -3.31 13.82 2.77
N TYR A 48 -2.78 12.77 3.40
CA TYR A 48 -3.36 11.43 3.34
C TYR A 48 -4.68 11.36 4.12
N LYS A 49 -5.75 11.00 3.41
CA LYS A 49 -7.11 10.84 3.95
C LYS A 49 -7.66 9.44 3.63
N PRO A 50 -7.46 8.47 4.52
CA PRO A 50 -7.94 7.09 4.37
C PRO A 50 -9.43 6.99 4.01
N ASP A 51 -10.27 7.82 4.63
CA ASP A 51 -11.72 7.83 4.38
C ASP A 51 -12.05 8.18 2.93
N ARG A 52 -11.29 9.13 2.35
CA ARG A 52 -11.47 9.54 0.96
C ARG A 52 -11.03 8.44 -0.01
N GLU A 53 -9.93 7.76 0.28
CA GLU A 53 -9.49 6.59 -0.49
C GLU A 53 -10.56 5.49 -0.47
N ALA A 54 -11.09 5.17 0.71
CA ALA A 54 -12.14 4.17 0.88
C ALA A 54 -13.42 4.55 0.13
N GLU A 55 -13.80 5.83 0.13
CA GLU A 55 -14.93 6.34 -0.65
C GLU A 55 -14.71 6.17 -2.17
N VAL A 56 -13.54 6.58 -2.68
CA VAL A 56 -13.20 6.44 -4.11
C VAL A 56 -13.25 4.97 -4.54
N LEU A 57 -12.62 4.07 -3.76
CA LEU A 57 -12.63 2.64 -4.07
C LEU A 57 -14.05 2.06 -4.02
N ARG A 58 -14.87 2.41 -3.03
CA ARG A 58 -16.27 1.96 -2.96
C ARG A 58 -17.07 2.40 -4.19
N ASN A 59 -16.91 3.64 -4.63
CA ASN A 59 -17.63 4.14 -5.80
C ASN A 59 -17.20 3.44 -7.08
N ILE A 60 -15.90 3.20 -7.27
CA ILE A 60 -15.38 2.49 -8.44
C ILE A 60 -15.84 1.04 -8.47
N LEU A 61 -15.85 0.36 -7.33
CA LEU A 61 -16.27 -1.04 -7.27
C LEU A 61 -17.78 -1.20 -7.51
N LYS A 62 -18.61 -0.23 -7.12
CA LYS A 62 -20.04 -0.23 -7.44
C LYS A 62 -20.31 -0.21 -8.95
N GLU A 63 -19.47 0.47 -9.71
CA GLU A 63 -19.59 0.62 -11.18
C GLU A 63 -18.86 -0.51 -11.94
N ASN A 64 -18.24 -1.48 -11.26
CA ASN A 64 -17.45 -2.52 -11.92
C ASN A 64 -18.32 -3.67 -12.44
N GLU A 65 -18.77 -3.56 -13.70
CA GLU A 65 -19.50 -4.63 -14.40
C GLU A 65 -18.60 -5.42 -15.40
N GLY A 66 -17.29 -5.22 -15.32
CA GLY A 66 -16.32 -5.71 -16.30
C GLY A 66 -15.82 -7.14 -16.07
N LYS A 67 -14.94 -7.60 -16.97
CA LYS A 67 -14.25 -8.90 -16.86
C LYS A 67 -13.16 -8.93 -15.78
N ILE A 68 -12.77 -7.77 -15.26
CA ILE A 68 -11.74 -7.64 -14.23
C ILE A 68 -12.45 -7.74 -12.88
N THR A 69 -12.00 -8.65 -12.01
CA THR A 69 -12.58 -8.83 -10.69
C THR A 69 -12.35 -7.62 -9.79
N ASP A 70 -13.26 -7.37 -8.86
CA ASP A 70 -13.19 -6.27 -7.89
C ASP A 70 -11.85 -6.18 -7.17
N ASN A 71 -11.31 -7.32 -6.75
CA ASN A 71 -10.00 -7.37 -6.10
C ASN A 71 -8.88 -6.82 -6.99
N LYS A 72 -8.90 -7.11 -8.29
CA LYS A 72 -7.89 -6.61 -9.24
C LYS A 72 -8.10 -5.14 -9.55
N VAL A 73 -9.36 -4.70 -9.73
CA VAL A 73 -9.68 -3.26 -9.90
C VAL A 73 -9.20 -2.46 -8.69
N LYS A 74 -9.47 -2.95 -7.48
CA LYS A 74 -9.04 -2.33 -6.22
C LYS A 74 -7.52 -2.14 -6.18
N VAL A 75 -6.74 -3.15 -6.58
CA VAL A 75 -5.27 -3.05 -6.61
C VAL A 75 -4.80 -1.98 -7.60
N ILE A 76 -5.34 -1.98 -8.83
CA ILE A 76 -4.98 -0.99 -9.86
C ILE A 76 -5.26 0.44 -9.38
N PHE A 77 -6.45 0.68 -8.81
CA PHE A 77 -6.82 2.00 -8.35
C PHE A 77 -6.07 2.44 -7.09
N ARG A 78 -5.68 1.52 -6.21
CA ARG A 78 -4.77 1.84 -5.08
C ARG A 78 -3.43 2.35 -5.57
N GLU A 79 -2.79 1.68 -6.54
CA GLU A 79 -1.53 2.16 -7.12
C GLU A 79 -1.69 3.53 -7.80
N LEU A 80 -2.79 3.73 -8.54
CA LEU A 80 -3.08 5.03 -9.15
C LEU A 80 -3.29 6.14 -8.10
N ILE A 81 -3.99 5.83 -7.00
CA ILE A 81 -4.17 6.76 -5.89
C ILE A 81 -2.82 7.09 -5.25
N ALA A 82 -2.04 6.07 -4.91
CA ALA A 82 -0.71 6.20 -4.31
C ALA A 82 0.23 7.07 -5.17
N ALA A 83 0.30 6.80 -6.48
CA ALA A 83 1.12 7.56 -7.41
C ALA A 83 0.71 9.05 -7.52
N CYS A 84 -0.56 9.37 -7.29
CA CYS A 84 -1.01 10.77 -7.26
C CYS A 84 -0.70 11.43 -5.92
N LEU A 85 -0.85 10.72 -4.81
CA LEU A 85 -0.50 11.23 -3.48
C LEU A 85 0.99 11.55 -3.35
N SER A 86 1.86 10.75 -3.97
CA SER A 86 3.31 11.01 -3.96
C SER A 86 3.72 12.30 -4.69
N LEU A 87 2.84 12.90 -5.50
CA LEU A 87 3.09 14.21 -6.12
C LEU A 87 2.83 15.37 -5.16
N GLU A 88 2.03 15.14 -4.11
CA GLU A 88 1.63 16.15 -3.13
C GLU A 88 2.58 16.18 -1.94
N GLU A 89 2.98 15.00 -1.44
CA GLU A 89 3.86 14.82 -0.29
C GLU A 89 4.64 13.51 -0.45
N GLU A 90 5.94 13.51 -0.14
CA GLU A 90 6.69 12.26 0.04
C GLU A 90 6.21 11.58 1.32
N ILE A 91 5.23 10.68 1.19
CA ILE A 91 4.71 9.93 2.34
C ILE A 91 5.75 8.89 2.75
N LYS A 92 6.48 9.20 3.81
CA LYS A 92 7.37 8.27 4.51
C LYS A 92 6.53 7.46 5.49
N ILE A 93 6.52 6.15 5.31
CA ILE A 93 5.75 5.22 6.14
C ILE A 93 6.71 4.29 6.84
N CYS A 94 6.65 4.30 8.16
CA CYS A 94 7.45 3.44 9.00
C CYS A 94 6.74 2.11 9.29
N TYR A 95 7.49 1.02 9.40
CA TYR A 95 6.94 -0.31 9.68
C TYR A 95 7.92 -1.13 10.53
N LEU A 96 7.41 -2.12 11.24
CA LEU A 96 8.25 -3.08 11.96
C LEU A 96 9.06 -3.92 10.96
N GLY A 97 10.37 -3.65 10.88
CA GLY A 97 11.29 -4.28 9.95
C GLY A 97 11.76 -5.67 10.39
N PRO A 98 12.76 -6.23 9.69
CA PRO A 98 13.47 -5.67 8.53
C PRO A 98 12.64 -5.72 7.23
N GLU A 99 13.25 -5.37 6.11
CA GLU A 99 12.70 -5.58 4.76
C GLU A 99 12.37 -7.08 4.53
N GLY A 100 11.33 -7.35 3.75
CA GLY A 100 10.82 -8.69 3.45
C GLY A 100 9.86 -9.26 4.50
N THR A 101 9.52 -8.49 5.54
CA THR A 101 8.58 -8.92 6.58
C THR A 101 7.12 -8.79 6.15
N HIS A 102 6.21 -9.44 6.89
CA HIS A 102 4.78 -9.27 6.67
C HIS A 102 4.29 -7.84 6.92
N SER A 103 4.95 -7.09 7.82
CA SER A 103 4.68 -5.67 8.05
C SER A 103 4.97 -4.84 6.80
N GLU A 104 6.08 -5.11 6.11
CA GLU A 104 6.39 -4.45 4.83
C GLU A 104 5.36 -4.82 3.76
N ALA A 105 5.01 -6.10 3.66
CA ALA A 105 4.02 -6.56 2.69
C ALA A 105 2.63 -5.94 2.94
N ALA A 106 2.24 -5.76 4.21
CA ALA A 106 1.02 -5.06 4.60
C ALA A 106 1.06 -3.57 4.22
N LEU A 107 2.22 -2.92 4.38
CA LEU A 107 2.45 -1.53 3.95
C LEU A 107 2.22 -1.40 2.45
N ILE A 108 2.88 -2.23 1.65
CA ILE A 108 2.77 -2.22 0.18
C ILE A 108 1.33 -2.52 -0.24
N ASN A 109 0.64 -3.46 0.40
CA ASN A 109 -0.75 -3.77 0.07
C ASN A 109 -1.71 -2.59 0.32
N LYS A 110 -1.43 -1.80 1.37
CA LYS A 110 -2.28 -0.67 1.78
C LYS A 110 -1.98 0.59 0.98
N PHE A 111 -0.70 0.96 0.88
CA PHE A 111 -0.24 2.24 0.35
C PHE A 111 0.34 2.15 -1.06
N GLY A 112 0.40 0.96 -1.63
CA GLY A 112 0.99 0.69 -2.92
C GLY A 112 2.52 0.69 -2.91
N SER A 113 3.11 0.48 -4.08
CA SER A 113 4.55 0.30 -4.25
C SER A 113 5.37 1.59 -4.21
N SER A 114 4.73 2.75 -4.38
CA SER A 114 5.39 4.05 -4.49
C SER A 114 5.66 4.75 -3.15
N ALA A 115 5.20 4.21 -2.03
CA ALA A 115 5.44 4.79 -0.71
C ALA A 115 6.92 4.62 -0.29
N ILE A 116 7.49 5.65 0.35
CA ILE A 116 8.84 5.55 0.92
C ILE A 116 8.74 4.72 2.20
N ARG A 117 9.38 3.56 2.19
CA ARG A 117 9.35 2.57 3.27
C ARG A 117 10.53 2.80 4.21
N VAL A 118 10.25 2.97 5.50
CA VAL A 118 11.26 3.17 6.54
C VAL A 118 11.20 2.01 7.55
N PRO A 119 12.13 1.04 7.51
CA PRO A 119 12.13 -0.03 8.50
C PRO A 119 12.49 0.51 9.88
N ALA A 120 11.76 0.06 10.90
CA ALA A 120 12.04 0.27 12.31
C ALA A 120 12.53 -1.03 12.96
N ILE A 121 13.35 -0.89 14.00
CA ILE A 121 13.89 -2.03 14.74
C ILE A 121 12.91 -2.60 15.79
N SER A 122 11.90 -1.81 16.18
CA SER A 122 10.85 -2.21 17.12
C SER A 122 9.55 -1.46 16.87
N ILE A 123 8.46 -1.89 17.51
CA ILE A 123 7.18 -1.18 17.43
C ILE A 123 7.32 0.21 18.06
N GLU A 124 7.95 0.32 19.22
CA GLU A 124 8.19 1.58 19.93
C GLU A 124 9.01 2.57 19.08
N ASP A 125 9.93 2.06 18.26
CA ASP A 125 10.70 2.85 17.30
C ASP A 125 9.80 3.44 16.19
N VAL A 126 8.79 2.71 15.72
CA VAL A 126 7.78 3.25 14.79
C VAL A 126 7.06 4.45 15.43
N PHE A 127 6.61 4.32 16.67
CA PHE A 127 5.89 5.39 17.38
C PHE A 127 6.77 6.62 17.60
N ARG A 128 8.04 6.41 18.01
CA ARG A 128 9.01 7.49 18.20
C ARG A 128 9.28 8.27 16.93
N LYS A 129 9.44 7.58 15.80
CA LYS A 129 9.67 8.20 14.48
C LYS A 129 8.49 9.06 14.03
N ILE A 130 7.26 8.63 14.31
CA ILE A 130 6.06 9.42 14.02
C ILE A 130 6.03 10.68 14.90
N GLN A 131 6.27 10.55 16.20
CA GLN A 131 6.31 11.70 17.11
C GLN A 131 7.43 12.68 16.78
N GLY A 132 8.58 12.18 16.32
CA GLY A 132 9.72 12.97 15.89
C GLY A 132 9.53 13.67 14.53
N ASN A 133 8.38 13.48 13.87
CA ASN A 133 8.12 13.94 12.49
C ASN A 133 9.16 13.43 11.46
N GLU A 134 9.83 12.31 11.74
CA GLU A 134 10.72 11.65 10.76
C GLU A 134 9.93 11.00 9.62
N VAL A 135 8.71 10.57 9.94
CA VAL A 135 7.79 9.86 9.05
C VAL A 135 6.36 10.40 9.23
N SER A 136 5.57 10.37 8.16
CA SER A 136 4.20 10.88 8.19
C SER A 136 3.21 9.85 8.76
N LEU A 137 3.52 8.56 8.64
CA LEU A 137 2.65 7.45 9.05
C LEU A 137 3.48 6.27 9.58
N GLY A 138 2.85 5.43 10.39
CA GLY A 138 3.37 4.11 10.72
C GLY A 138 2.34 3.02 10.55
N ILE A 139 2.81 1.83 10.21
CA ILE A 139 2.02 0.60 10.21
C ILE A 139 2.61 -0.36 11.23
N VAL A 140 1.77 -0.77 12.17
CA VAL A 140 2.14 -1.68 13.25
C VAL A 140 1.11 -2.79 13.34
N PRO A 141 1.53 -4.04 13.59
CA PRO A 141 0.59 -5.12 13.81
C PRO A 141 -0.04 -4.93 15.20
N VAL A 142 -1.37 -4.99 15.29
CA VAL A 142 -2.09 -4.90 16.56
C VAL A 142 -2.54 -6.27 17.06
N GLU A 143 -2.78 -7.19 16.15
CA GLU A 143 -3.23 -8.55 16.42
C GLU A 143 -2.66 -9.49 15.36
N ASN A 144 -2.28 -10.71 15.76
CA ASN A 144 -1.92 -11.80 14.87
C ASN A 144 -2.72 -13.07 15.22
N SER A 145 -2.78 -14.02 14.28
CA SER A 145 -3.56 -15.26 14.47
C SER A 145 -2.90 -16.27 15.41
N SER A 146 -1.64 -16.06 15.81
CA SER A 146 -0.84 -17.03 16.57
C SER A 146 -0.73 -16.68 18.05
N GLU A 147 -0.42 -15.43 18.35
CA GLU A 147 -0.16 -14.89 19.70
C GLU A 147 -1.29 -13.94 20.15
N GLY A 148 -2.26 -13.64 19.28
CA GLY A 148 -3.36 -12.74 19.58
C GLY A 148 -2.91 -11.28 19.59
N VAL A 149 -3.30 -10.55 20.62
CA VAL A 149 -3.07 -9.10 20.70
C VAL A 149 -1.61 -8.79 21.01
N ILE A 150 -1.04 -7.83 20.28
CA ILE A 150 0.36 -7.44 20.39
C ILE A 150 0.48 -6.32 21.43
N ASN A 151 0.91 -6.70 22.64
CA ASN A 151 0.99 -5.80 23.80
C ASN A 151 1.89 -4.58 23.55
N SER A 152 3.01 -4.72 22.82
CA SER A 152 3.88 -3.59 22.47
C SER A 152 3.14 -2.49 21.71
N THR A 153 2.22 -2.87 20.79
CA THR A 153 1.41 -1.90 20.06
C THR A 153 0.40 -1.22 20.98
N LEU A 154 -0.27 -1.98 21.85
CA LEU A 154 -1.23 -1.41 22.81
C LEU A 154 -0.56 -0.45 23.80
N ASN A 155 0.58 -0.85 24.37
CA ASN A 155 1.35 -0.01 25.30
C ASN A 155 1.83 1.25 24.59
N SER A 156 2.35 1.12 23.36
CA SER A 156 2.79 2.28 22.58
C SER A 156 1.62 3.23 22.26
N LEU A 157 0.43 2.71 21.96
CA LEU A 157 -0.78 3.52 21.77
C LEU A 157 -1.23 4.24 23.05
N ALA A 158 -1.05 3.61 24.22
CA ALA A 158 -1.38 4.23 25.50
C ALA A 158 -0.38 5.33 25.90
N ASP A 159 0.91 5.11 25.62
CA ASP A 159 2.00 6.00 26.02
C ASP A 159 2.16 7.22 25.08
N HIS A 160 1.65 7.14 23.85
CA HIS A 160 1.85 8.16 22.82
C HIS A 160 0.52 8.79 22.40
N ASN A 161 0.47 10.12 22.30
CA ASN A 161 -0.71 10.85 21.81
C ASN A 161 -0.81 10.82 20.26
N LEU A 162 -0.89 9.62 19.68
CA LEU A 162 -1.09 9.39 18.25
C LEU A 162 -2.53 8.97 17.95
N LYS A 163 -2.95 9.17 16.69
CA LYS A 163 -4.30 8.78 16.24
C LYS A 163 -4.22 7.64 15.25
N ILE A 164 -5.06 6.63 15.46
CA ILE A 164 -5.28 5.58 14.46
C ILE A 164 -6.09 6.18 13.32
N CYS A 165 -5.50 6.25 12.13
CA CYS A 165 -6.16 6.78 10.94
C CYS A 165 -6.78 5.69 10.05
N GLY A 166 -6.53 4.41 10.36
CA GLY A 166 -7.16 3.32 9.65
C GLY A 166 -6.59 1.96 10.03
N GLU A 167 -7.23 0.93 9.51
CA GLU A 167 -6.86 -0.46 9.70
C GLU A 167 -6.65 -1.18 8.37
N SER A 168 -5.99 -2.33 8.43
CA SER A 168 -5.80 -3.23 7.31
C SER A 168 -5.66 -4.67 7.79
N TYR A 169 -6.32 -5.58 7.10
CA TYR A 169 -6.17 -7.02 7.31
C TYR A 169 -5.22 -7.57 6.26
N PHE A 170 -4.16 -8.24 6.70
CA PHE A 170 -3.18 -8.86 5.81
C PHE A 170 -3.20 -10.37 5.97
N LYS A 171 -3.49 -11.09 4.88
CA LYS A 171 -3.51 -12.54 4.89
C LYS A 171 -2.08 -13.08 4.80
N ILE A 172 -1.66 -13.79 5.83
CA ILE A 172 -0.34 -14.40 5.89
C ILE A 172 -0.31 -15.64 4.98
N HIS A 173 0.71 -15.67 4.12
CA HIS A 173 1.03 -16.81 3.27
C HIS A 173 2.49 -17.16 3.48
N HIS A 174 2.76 -18.33 4.06
CA HIS A 174 4.12 -18.83 4.17
C HIS A 174 4.58 -19.40 2.83
N GLN A 175 5.81 -19.09 2.46
CA GLN A 175 6.45 -19.59 1.26
C GLN A 175 7.71 -20.35 1.65
N LEU A 176 7.91 -21.53 1.06
CA LEU A 176 9.20 -22.20 1.15
C LEU A 176 10.09 -21.65 0.04
N ALA A 177 11.19 -21.01 0.44
CA ALA A 177 12.17 -20.44 -0.49
C ALA A 177 13.52 -21.15 -0.35
N SER A 178 14.27 -21.20 -1.44
CA SER A 178 15.64 -21.70 -1.48
C SER A 178 16.45 -20.90 -2.49
N ALA A 179 17.70 -20.57 -2.15
CA ALA A 179 18.63 -19.91 -3.07
C ALA A 179 18.99 -20.81 -4.26
N ASN A 180 18.94 -22.14 -4.08
CA ASN A 180 19.27 -23.12 -5.10
C ASN A 180 18.04 -23.93 -5.53
N LYS A 181 18.09 -24.51 -6.73
CA LYS A 181 17.11 -25.51 -7.15
C LYS A 181 17.32 -26.79 -6.34
N ILE A 182 16.51 -26.99 -5.31
CA ILE A 182 16.61 -28.14 -4.40
C ILE A 182 15.56 -29.20 -4.78
N ASN A 183 15.96 -30.46 -4.76
CA ASN A 183 15.00 -31.57 -4.72
C ASN A 183 14.51 -31.72 -3.29
N PHE A 184 13.19 -31.60 -3.06
CA PHE A 184 12.56 -31.68 -1.74
C PHE A 184 13.00 -32.90 -0.91
N LYS A 185 13.29 -34.03 -1.56
CA LYS A 185 13.78 -35.25 -0.88
C LYS A 185 15.13 -35.05 -0.16
N ASN A 186 15.90 -34.04 -0.57
CA ASN A 186 17.23 -33.76 -0.05
C ASN A 186 17.22 -32.62 0.99
N ALA A 187 16.05 -32.01 1.26
CA ALA A 187 15.93 -30.95 2.26
C ALA A 187 16.10 -31.54 3.67
N LYS A 188 17.12 -31.07 4.40
CA LYS A 188 17.42 -31.57 5.76
C LYS A 188 17.05 -30.58 6.87
N VAL A 189 17.05 -29.28 6.56
CA VAL A 189 16.84 -28.20 7.52
C VAL A 189 15.91 -27.17 6.90
N ILE A 190 14.92 -26.73 7.67
CA ILE A 190 14.05 -25.60 7.35
C ILE A 190 14.21 -24.60 8.49
N ALA A 191 14.51 -23.34 8.16
CA ALA A 191 14.61 -22.26 9.12
C ALA A 191 13.42 -21.32 8.97
N SER A 192 12.77 -20.99 10.08
CA SER A 192 11.70 -19.98 10.15
C SER A 192 11.65 -19.37 11.54
N HIS A 193 10.90 -18.28 11.69
CA HIS A 193 10.58 -17.74 13.01
C HIS A 193 9.66 -18.71 13.77
N PRO A 194 9.81 -18.86 15.10
CA PRO A 194 8.89 -19.65 15.94
C PRO A 194 7.43 -19.26 15.78
#